data_AF-A0A2U1P6J0-F1
#
_entry.id   AF-A0A2U1P6J0-F1
#
_cell.length_a   1.000
_cell.length_b   1.000
_cell.length_c   1.000
_cell.angle_alpha   90.00
_cell.angle_beta   90.00
_cell.angle_gamma   90.00
#
_symmetry.space_group_name_H-M   'P 1'
#
loop_
_entity.id
_entity.type
_entity.pdbx_description
1 polymer ?
#
loop_
_entity_poly.entity_id
_entity_poly.type
_entity_poly.pdbx_seq_one_letter_code
_entity_poly.pdbx_strand_id
1 'polypeptide(L)'
;MDEQRVRLWLKEHQDMAEKLVQQKTAAFTLQFDTLRAELQAIRGLLPNQNGGDGDHGMLLTRVMRLDVPKFNGVDLNGWIFAINGYFDLHETTQKRRLFIIGFNLEGDATEWHRWMTRNKLVMTWDSFLESVKIRFGPLKYED
;
A
#
# COMPACT_ATOMS: atom_id res chain seq x y z
N MET A 1 38.22 -19.06 -18.19
CA MET A 1 37.69 -17.89 -17.47
C MET A 1 38.02 -18.09 -16.00
N ASP A 2 38.47 -17.05 -15.29
CA ASP A 2 38.92 -17.13 -13.89
C ASP A 2 37.72 -17.06 -12.93
N GLU A 3 37.66 -17.97 -11.95
CA GLU A 3 36.59 -18.08 -10.94
C GLU A 3 36.43 -16.80 -10.12
N GLN A 4 37.53 -16.08 -9.84
CA GLN A 4 37.49 -14.80 -9.12
C GLN A 4 36.76 -13.72 -9.92
N ARG A 5 36.93 -13.73 -11.25
CA ARG A 5 36.27 -12.77 -12.15
C ARG A 5 34.78 -13.02 -12.25
N VAL A 6 34.35 -14.29 -12.22
CA VAL A 6 32.93 -14.66 -12.21
C VAL A 6 32.26 -14.23 -10.90
N ARG A 7 32.92 -14.46 -9.75
CA ARG A 7 32.40 -14.02 -8.44
C ARG A 7 32.30 -12.52 -8.32
N LEU A 8 33.29 -11.79 -8.85
CA LEU A 8 33.28 -10.33 -8.86
C LEU A 8 32.12 -9.80 -9.70
N TRP A 9 31.95 -10.35 -10.91
CA TRP A 9 30.86 -9.96 -11.81
C TRP A 9 29.48 -10.24 -11.19
N LEU A 10 29.30 -11.39 -10.53
CA LEU A 10 28.05 -11.74 -9.86
C LEU A 10 27.73 -10.77 -8.73
N LYS A 11 28.74 -10.40 -7.93
CA LYS A 11 28.58 -9.43 -6.84
C LYS A 11 28.24 -8.04 -7.36
N GLU A 12 28.94 -7.56 -8.37
CA GLU A 12 28.64 -6.26 -8.99
C GLU A 12 27.21 -6.23 -9.55
N HIS A 13 26.78 -7.32 -10.19
CA HIS A 13 25.45 -7.40 -10.76
C HIS A 13 24.36 -7.41 -9.68
N GLN A 14 24.61 -8.08 -8.56
CA GLN A 14 23.72 -8.07 -7.40
C GLN A 14 23.64 -6.68 -6.76
N ASP A 15 24.78 -6.03 -6.52
CA ASP A 15 24.85 -4.67 -5.96
C ASP A 15 24.14 -3.65 -6.87
N MET A 16 24.26 -3.80 -8.19
CA MET A 16 23.54 -2.96 -9.17
C MET A 16 22.03 -3.17 -9.12
N ALA A 17 21.56 -4.42 -8.99
CA ALA A 17 20.14 -4.73 -8.88
C ALA A 17 19.55 -4.16 -7.58
N GLU A 18 20.24 -4.34 -6.45
CA GLU A 18 19.83 -3.79 -5.15
C GLU A 18 19.78 -2.26 -5.18
N LYS A 19 20.79 -1.62 -5.78
CA LYS A 19 20.83 -0.16 -5.95
C LYS A 19 19.68 0.34 -6.82
N LEU A 20 19.32 -0.40 -7.88
CA LEU A 20 18.19 -0.05 -8.74
C LEU A 20 16.86 -0.16 -7.99
N VAL A 21 16.67 -1.22 -7.18
CA VAL A 21 15.48 -1.40 -6.35
C VAL A 21 15.38 -0.28 -5.31
N GLN A 22 16.49 0.06 -4.65
CA GLN A 22 16.54 1.16 -3.69
C GLN A 22 16.24 2.50 -4.35
N GLN A 23 16.81 2.78 -5.53
CA GLN A 23 16.56 4.01 -6.26
C GLN A 23 15.08 4.13 -6.64
N LYS A 24 14.49 3.07 -7.19
CA LYS A 24 13.06 3.05 -7.55
C LYS A 24 12.18 3.24 -6.32
N THR A 25 12.50 2.55 -5.21
CA THR A 25 11.78 2.68 -3.94
C THR A 25 11.86 4.11 -3.40
N ALA A 26 13.06 4.69 -3.36
CA ALA A 26 13.27 6.04 -2.84
C ALA A 26 12.58 7.11 -3.69
N ALA A 27 12.69 7.00 -5.02
CA ALA A 27 12.03 7.93 -5.94
C ALA A 27 10.51 7.89 -5.77
N PHE A 28 9.96 6.69 -5.63
CA PHE A 28 8.54 6.49 -5.43
C PHE A 28 8.04 7.04 -4.09
N THR A 29 8.75 6.75 -2.99
CA THR A 29 8.44 7.31 -1.67
C THR A 29 8.43 8.84 -1.72
N LEU A 30 9.42 9.45 -2.37
CA LEU A 30 9.50 10.91 -2.49
C LEU A 30 8.36 11.50 -3.32
N GLN A 31 8.02 10.87 -4.45
CA GLN A 31 6.86 11.29 -5.26
C GLN A 31 5.56 11.21 -4.45
N PHE A 32 5.41 10.19 -3.62
CA PHE A 32 4.22 10.01 -2.79
C PHE A 32 4.15 11.02 -1.64
N ASP A 33 5.25 11.24 -0.92
CA ASP A 33 5.31 12.24 0.14
C ASP A 33 5.05 13.65 -0.40
N THR A 34 5.54 13.93 -1.61
CA THR A 34 5.26 15.18 -2.33
C THR A 34 3.77 15.31 -2.63
N LEU A 35 3.15 14.28 -3.21
CA LEU A 35 1.70 14.28 -3.48
C LEU A 35 0.89 14.49 -2.19
N ARG A 36 1.27 13.83 -1.09
CA ARG A 36 0.61 14.01 0.21
C ARG A 36 0.73 15.45 0.71
N ALA A 37 1.91 16.05 0.62
CA ALA A 37 2.15 17.42 1.03
C ALA A 37 1.31 18.41 0.19
N GLU A 38 1.22 18.19 -1.13
CA GLU A 38 0.36 19.00 -2.01
C GLU A 38 -1.11 18.90 -1.63
N LEU A 39 -1.61 17.69 -1.34
CA LEU A 39 -2.99 17.48 -0.91
C LEU A 39 -3.29 18.14 0.44
N GLN A 40 -2.35 18.11 1.38
CA GLN A 40 -2.48 18.80 2.66
C GLN A 40 -2.45 20.33 2.49
N ALA A 41 -1.62 20.85 1.59
CA ALA A 41 -1.57 22.27 1.28
C ALA A 41 -2.89 22.76 0.66
N ILE A 42 -3.46 22.03 -0.29
CA ILE A 42 -4.77 22.35 -0.89
C ILE A 42 -5.87 22.36 0.19
N ARG A 43 -5.82 21.45 1.17
CA ARG A 43 -6.75 21.45 2.31
C ARG A 43 -6.63 22.71 3.16
N GLY A 44 -5.42 23.23 3.36
CA GLY A 44 -5.17 24.45 4.15
C GLY A 44 -5.57 25.76 3.45
N LEU A 45 -5.76 25.73 2.13
CA LEU A 45 -6.14 26.89 1.32
C LEU A 45 -7.66 27.11 1.21
N LEU A 46 -8.48 26.16 1.66
CA LEU A 46 -9.93 26.36 1.75
C LEU A 46 -10.26 27.22 2.99
N PRO A 47 -11.00 28.34 2.84
CA PRO A 47 -11.30 29.21 3.96
C PRO A 47 -12.14 28.46 5.00
N ASN A 48 -11.69 28.56 6.26
CA ASN A 48 -12.36 28.08 7.46
C ASN A 48 -13.78 28.68 7.55
N GLN A 49 -14.77 27.98 7.01
CA GLN A 49 -16.17 28.29 7.27
C GLN A 49 -16.51 27.67 8.62
N ASN A 50 -16.42 28.51 9.66
CA ASN A 50 -16.99 28.24 10.97
C ASN A 50 -18.40 27.65 10.83
N GLY A 51 -18.53 26.35 11.10
CA GLY A 51 -19.82 25.68 11.23
C GLY A 51 -19.79 24.24 10.76
N GLY A 52 -19.59 23.29 11.67
CA GLY A 52 -19.87 21.87 11.43
C GLY A 52 -18.64 21.02 11.15
N ASP A 53 -18.06 20.52 12.23
CA ASP A 53 -17.08 19.44 12.30
C ASP A 53 -17.43 18.28 11.35
N GLY A 54 -16.57 17.98 10.37
CA GLY A 54 -16.64 16.75 9.55
C GLY A 54 -16.46 16.88 8.02
N ASP A 55 -16.68 18.05 7.41
CA ASP A 55 -16.86 18.08 5.93
C ASP A 55 -15.61 18.47 5.11
N HIS A 56 -14.55 19.00 5.73
CA HIS A 56 -13.38 19.47 4.96
C HIS A 56 -12.48 18.34 4.43
N GLY A 57 -12.40 17.21 5.16
CA GLY A 57 -11.80 15.97 4.63
C GLY A 57 -12.70 15.30 3.57
N MET A 58 -14.02 15.44 3.73
CA MET A 58 -15.01 15.00 2.73
C MET A 58 -14.90 15.80 1.43
N LEU A 59 -14.62 17.11 1.45
CA LEU A 59 -14.58 17.94 0.25
C LEU A 59 -13.45 17.55 -0.73
N LEU A 60 -12.24 17.29 -0.25
CA LEU A 60 -11.14 16.79 -1.11
C LEU A 60 -11.42 15.37 -1.64
N THR A 61 -11.99 14.53 -0.77
CA THR A 61 -12.46 13.19 -1.13
C THR A 61 -13.60 13.23 -2.16
N ARG A 62 -14.42 14.29 -2.15
CA ARG A 62 -15.54 14.49 -3.08
C ARG A 62 -15.06 15.00 -4.44
N VAL A 63 -13.96 15.75 -4.47
CA VAL A 63 -13.32 16.27 -5.69
C VAL A 63 -12.50 15.16 -6.38
N MET A 64 -11.83 14.31 -5.61
CA MET A 64 -11.16 13.11 -6.13
C MET A 64 -11.96 11.86 -5.77
N ARG A 65 -12.89 11.46 -6.65
CA ARG A 65 -13.54 10.14 -6.58
C ARG A 65 -12.52 9.04 -6.89
N LEU A 66 -11.69 8.70 -5.91
CA LEU A 66 -10.85 7.51 -5.96
C LEU A 66 -11.70 6.30 -5.59
N ASP A 67 -11.76 5.31 -6.46
CA ASP A 67 -12.33 4.02 -6.13
C ASP A 67 -11.45 3.29 -5.13
N VAL A 68 -12.07 2.46 -4.28
CA VAL A 68 -11.31 1.61 -3.35
C VAL A 68 -10.48 0.62 -4.17
N PRO A 69 -9.15 0.57 -4.00
CA PRO A 69 -8.31 -0.40 -4.69
C PRO A 69 -8.72 -1.83 -4.39
N LYS A 70 -9.01 -2.59 -5.45
CA LYS A 70 -9.34 -4.01 -5.34
C LYS A 70 -8.10 -4.89 -5.35
N PHE A 71 -8.19 -6.05 -4.72
CA PHE A 71 -7.10 -7.02 -4.69
C PHE A 71 -7.55 -8.42 -5.02
N ASN A 72 -6.93 -9.00 -6.05
CA ASN A 72 -7.17 -10.36 -6.51
C ASN A 72 -5.97 -11.30 -6.25
N GLY A 73 -4.91 -10.84 -5.58
CA GLY A 73 -3.67 -11.58 -5.38
C GLY A 73 -2.52 -11.15 -6.28
N VAL A 74 -2.76 -10.32 -7.31
CA VAL A 74 -1.73 -9.83 -8.24
C VAL A 74 -1.17 -8.48 -7.78
N ASP A 75 0.13 -8.27 -7.98
CA ASP A 75 0.87 -7.06 -7.61
C ASP A 75 0.59 -6.59 -6.18
N LEU A 76 0.98 -7.42 -5.22
CA LEU A 76 0.77 -7.12 -3.81
C LEU A 76 1.36 -5.75 -3.40
N ASN A 77 2.56 -5.43 -3.88
CA ASN A 77 3.25 -4.21 -3.48
C ASN A 77 2.51 -2.97 -4.01
N GLY A 78 2.10 -2.98 -5.28
CA GLY A 78 1.28 -1.92 -5.85
C GLY A 78 -0.05 -1.76 -5.12
N TRP A 79 -0.72 -2.87 -4.79
CA TRP A 79 -1.96 -2.82 -4.04
C TRP A 79 -1.80 -2.27 -2.61
N ILE A 80 -0.81 -2.76 -1.83
CA ILE A 80 -0.55 -2.26 -0.46
C ILE A 80 -0.30 -0.75 -0.48
N PHE A 81 0.45 -0.27 -1.48
CA PHE A 81 0.69 1.16 -1.62
C PHE A 81 -0.61 1.92 -1.89
N ALA A 82 -1.37 1.52 -2.90
CA ALA A 82 -2.60 2.20 -3.30
C ALA A 82 -3.63 2.23 -2.17
N ILE A 83 -3.82 1.10 -1.47
CA ILE A 83 -4.83 0.98 -0.42
C ILE A 83 -4.49 1.77 0.84
N ASN A 84 -3.20 1.85 1.21
CA ASN A 84 -2.77 2.72 2.30
C ASN A 84 -2.93 4.20 1.94
N GLY A 85 -2.60 4.59 0.69
CA GLY A 85 -2.84 5.95 0.20
C GLY A 85 -4.32 6.33 0.23
N TYR A 86 -5.21 5.44 -0.21
CA TYR A 86 -6.66 5.61 -0.11
C TYR A 86 -7.08 5.85 1.35
N PHE A 87 -6.68 4.99 2.29
CA PHE A 87 -7.13 5.12 3.67
C PHE A 87 -6.55 6.33 4.39
N ASP A 88 -5.32 6.72 4.07
CA ASP A 88 -4.69 7.88 4.68
C ASP A 88 -5.33 9.17 4.18
N LEU A 89 -5.66 9.25 2.89
CA LEU A 89 -6.37 10.39 2.32
C LEU A 89 -7.78 10.55 2.94
N HIS A 90 -8.47 9.42 3.16
CA HIS A 90 -9.81 9.39 3.72
C HIS A 90 -9.84 9.36 5.27
N GLU A 91 -8.69 9.51 5.94
CA GLU A 91 -8.54 9.45 7.40
C GLU A 91 -9.25 8.21 8.03
N THR A 92 -9.19 7.09 7.34
CA THR A 92 -9.96 5.89 7.72
C THR A 92 -9.32 5.20 8.92
N THR A 93 -10.08 5.06 10.00
CA THR A 93 -9.65 4.36 11.23
C THR A 93 -9.30 2.89 10.95
N GLN A 94 -8.30 2.34 11.65
CA GLN A 94 -7.84 0.96 11.41
C GLN A 94 -8.96 -0.09 11.46
N LYS A 95 -9.89 0.03 12.41
CA LYS A 95 -11.07 -0.86 12.50
C LYS A 95 -11.94 -0.79 11.25
N ARG A 96 -12.09 0.41 10.66
CA ARG A 96 -12.88 0.61 9.45
C ARG A 96 -12.12 0.17 8.19
N ARG A 97 -10.79 0.24 8.17
CA ARG A 97 -9.95 -0.32 7.08
C ARG A 97 -10.26 -1.80 6.85
N LEU A 98 -10.18 -2.61 7.92
CA LEU A 98 -10.47 -4.05 7.84
C LEU A 98 -11.88 -4.34 7.31
N PHE A 99 -12.87 -3.57 7.76
CA PHE A 99 -14.25 -3.70 7.27
C PHE A 99 -14.35 -3.41 5.77
N ILE A 100 -13.75 -2.31 5.30
CA ILE A 100 -13.79 -1.92 3.88
C ILE A 100 -13.08 -2.96 3.01
N ILE A 101 -11.92 -3.46 3.44
CA ILE A 101 -11.16 -4.43 2.63
C ILE A 101 -11.92 -5.72 2.41
N GLY A 102 -12.69 -6.20 3.39
CA GLY A 102 -13.51 -7.40 3.22
C GLY A 102 -14.43 -7.38 1.98
N PHE A 103 -14.85 -6.20 1.52
CA PHE A 103 -15.69 -6.02 0.33
C PHE A 103 -14.90 -5.77 -0.96
N ASN A 104 -13.60 -5.48 -0.87
CA ASN A 104 -12.75 -5.09 -2.01
C ASN A 104 -11.68 -6.13 -2.34
N LEU A 105 -11.71 -7.28 -1.67
CA LEU A 105 -10.95 -8.47 -2.09
C LEU A 105 -11.75 -9.26 -3.13
N GLU A 106 -11.07 -9.77 -4.14
CA GLU A 106 -11.62 -10.57 -5.23
C GLU A 106 -10.88 -11.92 -5.33
N GLY A 107 -11.55 -12.93 -5.90
CA GLY A 107 -10.99 -14.25 -6.15
C GLY A 107 -10.41 -14.93 -4.90
N ASP A 108 -9.19 -15.47 -5.03
CA ASP A 108 -8.48 -16.21 -3.99
C ASP A 108 -8.25 -15.39 -2.72
N ALA A 109 -8.08 -14.07 -2.85
CA ALA A 109 -7.93 -13.16 -1.73
C ALA A 109 -9.19 -13.12 -0.85
N THR A 110 -10.38 -13.17 -1.46
CA THR A 110 -11.65 -13.18 -0.72
C THR A 110 -11.82 -14.46 0.07
N GLU A 111 -11.52 -15.62 -0.52
CA GLU A 111 -11.63 -16.93 0.14
C GLU A 111 -10.70 -17.04 1.34
N TRP A 112 -9.44 -16.67 1.12
CA TRP A 112 -8.43 -16.62 2.17
C TRP A 112 -8.85 -15.69 3.32
N HIS A 113 -9.30 -14.47 3.01
CA HIS A 113 -9.72 -13.52 4.04
C HIS A 113 -10.91 -14.04 4.85
N ARG A 114 -11.92 -14.65 4.20
CA ARG A 114 -13.06 -15.29 4.90
C ARG A 114 -12.59 -16.36 5.89
N TRP A 115 -11.61 -17.17 5.50
CA TRP A 115 -11.02 -18.18 6.39
C TRP A 115 -10.29 -17.53 7.57
N MET A 116 -9.46 -16.50 7.34
CA MET A 116 -8.76 -15.78 8.39
C MET A 116 -9.71 -15.11 9.39
N THR A 117 -10.80 -14.49 8.91
CA THR A 117 -11.83 -13.86 9.76
C THR A 117 -12.58 -14.90 10.59
N ARG A 118 -12.99 -16.04 10.01
CA ARG A 118 -13.68 -17.12 10.74
C ARG A 118 -12.85 -17.65 11.89
N ASN A 119 -11.54 -17.73 11.72
CA ASN A 119 -10.60 -18.21 12.73
C ASN A 119 -10.07 -17.10 13.64
N LYS A 120 -10.57 -15.86 13.51
CA LYS A 120 -10.13 -14.69 14.29
C LYS A 120 -8.62 -14.43 14.22
N LEU A 121 -8.00 -14.75 13.09
CA LEU A 121 -6.55 -14.65 12.88
C LEU A 121 -6.08 -13.25 12.44
N VAL A 122 -7.00 -12.41 11.95
CA VAL A 122 -6.74 -11.01 11.58
C VAL A 122 -7.71 -10.10 12.31
N MET A 123 -7.18 -9.38 13.30
CA MET A 123 -7.98 -8.51 14.18
C MET A 123 -7.52 -7.05 14.12
N THR A 124 -6.33 -6.78 13.57
CA THR A 124 -5.78 -5.44 13.38
C THR A 124 -5.34 -5.24 11.93
N TRP A 125 -5.29 -3.98 11.50
CA TRP A 125 -4.83 -3.62 10.16
C TRP A 125 -3.41 -4.15 9.89
N ASP A 126 -2.52 -4.01 10.88
CA ASP A 126 -1.13 -4.44 10.77
C ASP A 126 -1.02 -5.98 10.65
N SER A 127 -1.76 -6.73 11.47
CA SER A 127 -1.79 -8.21 11.39
C SER A 127 -2.32 -8.69 10.03
N PHE A 128 -3.26 -7.95 9.47
CA PHE A 128 -3.82 -8.25 8.16
C PHE A 128 -2.77 -8.03 7.08
N LEU A 129 -2.11 -6.87 7.04
CA LEU A 129 -1.05 -6.58 6.06
C LEU A 129 0.10 -7.60 6.13
N GLU A 130 0.52 -8.00 7.32
CA GLU A 130 1.53 -9.05 7.50
C GLU A 130 1.05 -10.39 6.92
N SER A 131 -0.18 -10.79 7.23
CA SER A 131 -0.76 -12.04 6.74
C SER A 131 -0.93 -12.04 5.21
N VAL A 132 -1.29 -10.90 4.61
CA VAL A 132 -1.36 -10.75 3.15
C VAL A 132 0.03 -10.91 2.53
N LYS A 133 1.07 -10.29 3.12
CA LYS A 133 2.46 -10.43 2.66
C LYS A 133 2.95 -11.88 2.72
N ILE A 134 2.58 -12.62 3.76
CA ILE A 134 2.93 -14.04 3.88
C ILE A 134 2.21 -14.86 2.80
N ARG A 135 0.95 -14.55 2.50
CA ARG A 135 0.11 -15.34 1.59
C ARG A 135 0.34 -15.04 0.10
N PHE A 136 0.47 -13.76 -0.25
CA PHE A 136 0.49 -13.26 -1.63
C PHE A 136 1.79 -12.52 -1.98
N GLY A 137 2.71 -12.40 -1.03
CA GLY A 137 4.05 -11.92 -1.34
C GLY A 137 4.75 -12.88 -2.29
N PRO A 138 5.71 -12.40 -3.10
CA PRO A 138 6.55 -13.28 -3.88
C PRO A 138 7.15 -14.34 -2.94
N LEU A 139 7.02 -15.61 -3.31
CA LEU A 139 7.75 -16.66 -2.64
C LEU A 139 9.22 -16.23 -2.69
N LYS A 140 9.90 -16.20 -1.53
CA LYS A 140 11.34 -15.85 -1.43
C LYS A 140 12.28 -16.79 -2.23
N TYR A 141 11.72 -17.60 -3.13
CA TYR A 141 12.37 -18.63 -3.92
C TYR A 141 11.82 -18.57 -5.35
N GLU A 142 12.19 -17.53 -6.09
CA GLU A 142 12.32 -17.66 -7.54
C GLU A 142 13.77 -17.27 -7.87
N ASP A 143 14.56 -18.34 -8.08
CA ASP A 143 15.93 -18.52 -8.60
C ASP A 143 16.93 -17.34 -8.62
#